data_AF-A0A1V6I1Q2-F1
#
_entry.id   AF-A0A1V6I1Q2-F1
#
_cell.length_a   1.000
_cell.length_b   1.000
_cell.length_c   1.000
_cell.angle_alpha   90.00
_cell.angle_beta   90.00
_cell.angle_gamma   90.00
#
_symmetry.space_group_name_H-M   'P 1'
#
loop_
_entity.id
_entity.type
_entity.pdbx_description
1 polymer ?
#
loop_
_entity_poly.entity_id
_entity_poly.type
_entity_poly.pdbx_seq_one_letter_code
_entity_poly.pdbx_strand_id
1 'polypeptide(L)'
;MEKRKSITLKTGRNTFRKFYLDEILFIKVDGAYLNIFFDGNDKHTITVSGKTLKKLAEELQNTELLQINRSCIVNSQKCIELKDGTCPALKLINKEIIKPITMNLLKLKELFNIKD
;
A
#
# COMPACT_ATOMS: atom_id res chain seq x y z
N MET A 1 4.40 -10.48 23.99
CA MET A 1 4.73 -9.38 23.05
C MET A 1 4.53 -9.92 21.65
N GLU A 2 3.56 -9.39 20.91
CA GLU A 2 3.32 -9.80 19.52
C GLU A 2 4.49 -9.33 18.65
N LYS A 3 5.01 -10.18 17.75
CA LYS A 3 6.09 -9.80 16.85
C LYS A 3 5.54 -8.83 15.80
N ARG A 4 6.15 -7.65 15.69
CA ARG A 4 5.84 -6.66 14.65
C ARG A 4 5.97 -7.28 13.25
N LYS A 5 4.91 -7.21 12.44
CA LYS A 5 4.88 -7.76 11.08
C LYS A 5 5.88 -7.01 10.19
N SER A 6 6.57 -7.74 9.31
CA SER A 6 7.61 -7.16 8.45
C SER A 6 7.80 -7.95 7.17
N ILE A 7 8.33 -7.28 6.15
CA ILE A 7 8.74 -7.88 4.87
C ILE A 7 10.19 -7.53 4.53
N THR A 8 10.92 -8.45 3.91
CA THR A 8 12.28 -8.21 3.43
C THR A 8 12.27 -8.09 1.92
N LEU A 9 12.77 -6.98 1.38
CA LEU A 9 12.78 -6.70 -0.06
C LEU A 9 14.16 -6.29 -0.55
N LYS A 10 14.42 -6.54 -1.83
CA LYS A 10 15.69 -6.20 -2.50
C LYS A 10 15.70 -4.73 -2.94
N THR A 11 16.60 -3.93 -2.36
CA THR A 11 16.72 -2.48 -2.64
C THR A 11 17.92 -2.12 -3.51
N GLY A 12 18.83 -3.06 -3.75
CA GLY A 12 20.03 -2.87 -4.57
C GLY A 12 20.57 -4.18 -5.13
N ARG A 13 21.70 -4.14 -5.83
CA ARG A 13 22.26 -5.30 -6.54
C ARG A 13 22.43 -6.53 -5.63
N ASN A 14 22.98 -6.31 -4.43
CA ASN A 14 23.24 -7.32 -3.41
C ASN A 14 22.74 -6.86 -2.02
N THR A 15 21.70 -6.01 -1.99
CA THR A 15 21.21 -5.39 -0.76
C THR A 15 19.76 -5.74 -0.53
N PHE A 16 19.47 -6.27 0.66
CA PHE A 16 18.13 -6.55 1.14
C PHE A 16 17.85 -5.71 2.37
N ARG A 17 16.65 -5.16 2.48
CA ARG A 17 16.22 -4.35 3.61
C ARG A 17 14.93 -4.91 4.16
N LYS A 18 14.83 -4.91 5.49
CA LYS A 18 13.62 -5.27 6.23
C LYS A 18 12.76 -4.01 6.43
N PHE A 19 11.46 -4.14 6.20
CA PHE A 19 10.47 -3.09 6.34
C PHE A 19 9.37 -3.55 7.28
N TYR A 20 8.98 -2.71 8.23
CA TYR A 20 7.84 -2.99 9.09
C TYR A 20 6.56 -2.51 8.40
N LEU A 21 5.52 -3.35 8.42
CA LEU A 21 4.33 -3.12 7.59
C LEU A 21 3.52 -1.89 8.06
N ASP A 22 3.53 -1.62 9.35
CA ASP A 22 2.87 -0.48 10.00
C ASP A 22 3.53 0.88 9.70
N GLU A 23 4.79 0.89 9.25
CA GLU A 23 5.50 2.10 8.79
C GLU A 23 5.18 2.43 7.33
N ILE A 24 4.71 1.44 6.56
CA ILE A 24 4.41 1.62 5.14
C ILE A 24 3.07 2.35 5.03
N LEU A 25 3.08 3.44 4.27
CA LEU A 25 1.89 4.21 3.93
C LEU A 25 1.23 3.64 2.67
N PHE A 26 2.00 3.54 1.58
CA PHE A 26 1.59 2.89 0.34
C PHE A 26 2.81 2.46 -0.47
N ILE A 27 2.59 1.58 -1.44
CA ILE A 27 3.57 1.09 -2.40
C ILE A 27 3.02 1.39 -3.78
N LYS A 28 3.84 1.97 -4.65
CA LYS A 28 3.45 2.34 -6.01
C LYS A 28 4.42 1.82 -7.05
N VAL A 29 3.90 1.40 -8.20
CA VAL A 29 4.72 1.06 -9.37
C VAL A 29 5.27 2.34 -9.99
N ASP A 30 6.56 2.33 -10.27
CA ASP A 30 7.28 3.38 -10.99
C ASP A 30 8.17 2.73 -12.06
N GLY A 31 7.68 2.71 -13.29
CA GLY A 31 8.29 1.97 -14.40
C GLY A 31 8.44 0.48 -14.07
N ALA A 32 9.69 -0.01 -14.06
CA ALA A 32 10.04 -1.39 -13.74
C ALA A 32 10.25 -1.64 -12.23
N TYR A 33 10.12 -0.61 -11.40
CA TYR A 33 10.42 -0.64 -9.97
C TYR A 33 9.17 -0.45 -9.12
N LEU A 34 9.31 -0.75 -7.82
CA LEU A 34 8.31 -0.47 -6.80
C LEU A 34 8.86 0.56 -5.83
N ASN A 35 8.14 1.65 -5.59
CA ASN A 35 8.49 2.66 -4.60
C ASN A 35 7.64 2.45 -3.35
N ILE A 36 8.29 2.30 -2.20
CA ILE A 36 7.65 2.23 -0.89
C ILE A 36 7.68 3.61 -0.26
N PHE A 37 6.50 4.09 0.12
CA PHE A 37 6.30 5.37 0.80
C PHE A 37 6.00 5.09 2.27
N PHE A 38 6.71 5.76 3.16
CA PHE A 38 6.56 5.61 4.60
C PHE A 38 5.73 6.74 5.20
N ASP A 39 5.15 6.45 6.36
CA ASP A 39 4.49 7.44 7.20
C ASP A 39 5.54 8.34 7.88
N GLY A 40 5.56 9.63 7.55
CA GLY A 40 6.53 10.60 8.06
C GLY A 40 6.50 11.94 7.31
N ASN A 41 6.95 13.02 7.96
CA ASN A 41 7.03 14.35 7.35
C ASN A 41 8.07 14.45 6.23
N ASP A 42 9.15 13.67 6.34
CA ASP A 42 10.11 13.48 5.27
C ASP A 42 9.59 12.35 4.38
N LYS A 43 9.32 12.66 3.11
CA LYS A 43 8.85 11.72 2.08
C LYS A 43 9.93 10.69 1.74
N HIS A 44 10.37 9.91 2.72
CA HIS A 44 11.30 8.83 2.52
C HIS A 44 10.63 7.82 1.59
N THR A 45 11.25 7.66 0.43
CA THR A 45 10.82 6.72 -0.60
C THR A 45 11.96 5.75 -0.83
N ILE A 46 11.66 4.46 -0.80
CA ILE A 46 12.65 3.42 -1.07
C ILE A 46 12.23 2.64 -2.30
N THR A 47 13.11 2.64 -3.30
CA THR A 47 12.93 1.89 -4.52
C THR A 47 13.36 0.43 -4.31
N VAL A 48 12.48 -0.47 -4.72
CA VAL A 48 12.62 -1.91 -4.69
C VAL A 48 12.64 -2.42 -6.12
N SER A 49 13.54 -3.36 -6.40
CA SER A 49 13.71 -3.97 -7.71
C SER A 49 13.54 -5.48 -7.67
N GLY A 50 13.33 -6.09 -8.83
CA GLY A 50 13.27 -7.55 -8.96
C GLY A 50 11.99 -8.19 -8.41
N LYS A 51 10.95 -7.40 -8.11
CA LYS A 51 9.64 -7.89 -7.69
C LYS A 51 8.52 -7.10 -8.37
N THR A 52 7.50 -7.80 -8.85
CA THR A 52 6.31 -7.17 -9.42
C THR A 52 5.29 -6.86 -8.32
N LEU A 53 4.44 -5.86 -8.54
CA LEU A 53 3.40 -5.50 -7.57
C LEU A 53 2.46 -6.68 -7.28
N LYS A 54 2.15 -7.49 -8.31
CA LYS A 54 1.28 -8.68 -8.16
C LYS A 54 1.87 -9.70 -7.18
N LYS A 55 3.14 -10.09 -7.36
CA LYS A 55 3.81 -11.03 -6.45
C LYS A 55 3.91 -10.48 -5.03
N LEU A 56 4.17 -9.18 -4.91
CA LEU A 56 4.19 -8.50 -3.62
C LEU A 56 2.80 -8.51 -2.96
N ALA A 57 1.74 -8.25 -3.70
CA ALA A 57 0.37 -8.30 -3.19
C ALA A 57 -0.03 -9.71 -2.72
N GLU A 58 0.38 -10.75 -3.44
CA GLU A 58 0.17 -12.16 -3.05
C GLU A 58 0.85 -12.47 -1.71
N GLU A 59 2.09 -12.01 -1.49
CA GLU A 59 2.80 -12.14 -0.21
C GLU A 59 2.13 -11.35 0.94
N LEU A 60 1.38 -10.29 0.61
CA LEU A 60 0.75 -9.37 1.55
C LEU A 60 -0.75 -9.61 1.76
N GLN A 61 -1.34 -10.64 1.15
CA GLN A 61 -2.80 -10.85 1.09
C GLN A 61 -3.51 -10.92 2.45
N ASN A 62 -2.80 -11.27 3.53
CA ASN A 62 -3.33 -11.40 4.89
C ASN A 62 -2.76 -10.31 5.84
N THR A 63 -2.44 -9.15 5.28
CA THR A 63 -1.88 -8.00 5.99
C THR A 63 -2.76 -6.77 5.80
N GLU A 64 -2.42 -5.72 6.53
CA GLU A 64 -3.01 -4.38 6.38
C GLU A 64 -2.71 -3.74 5.01
N LEU A 65 -1.77 -4.29 4.23
CA LEU A 65 -1.43 -3.78 2.91
C LEU A 65 -2.35 -4.36 1.84
N LEU A 66 -3.25 -3.52 1.34
CA LEU A 66 -4.29 -3.89 0.38
C LEU A 66 -3.99 -3.33 -1.01
N GLN A 67 -3.97 -4.20 -2.01
CA GLN A 67 -3.87 -3.76 -3.40
C GLN A 67 -5.19 -3.12 -3.86
N ILE A 68 -5.16 -1.82 -4.15
CA ILE A 68 -6.34 -1.05 -4.56
C ILE A 68 -6.44 -0.84 -6.06
N ASN A 69 -5.34 -0.94 -6.80
CA ASN A 69 -5.32 -0.92 -8.27
C ASN A 69 -4.07 -1.63 -8.82
N ARG A 70 -3.91 -1.65 -10.15
CA ARG A 70 -2.79 -2.34 -10.83
C ARG A 70 -1.40 -1.77 -10.49
N SER A 71 -1.34 -0.54 -9.98
CA SER A 71 -0.09 0.18 -9.71
C SER A 71 0.08 0.60 -8.26
N CYS A 72 -0.81 0.19 -7.34
CA CYS A 72 -0.78 0.65 -5.97
C CYS A 72 -1.33 -0.35 -4.94
N ILE A 73 -0.58 -0.50 -3.85
CA ILE A 73 -0.96 -1.15 -2.60
C ILE A 73 -0.96 -0.07 -1.51
N VAL A 74 -1.99 -0.01 -0.68
CA VAL A 74 -2.10 0.97 0.41
C VAL A 74 -2.19 0.26 1.75
N ASN A 75 -1.73 0.92 2.81
CA ASN A 75 -1.97 0.43 4.15
C ASN A 75 -3.38 0.85 4.62
N SER A 76 -4.25 -0.12 4.87
CA SER A 76 -5.62 0.09 5.29
C SER A 76 -5.74 0.88 6.60
N GLN A 77 -4.78 0.72 7.51
CA GLN A 77 -4.73 1.45 8.79
C GLN A 77 -4.39 2.94 8.61
N LYS A 78 -3.94 3.33 7.41
CA LYS A 78 -3.52 4.69 7.07
C LYS A 78 -4.51 5.39 6.14
N CYS A 79 -5.64 4.76 5.83
CA CYS A 79 -6.73 5.33 5.06
C CYS A 79 -7.68 6.12 5.97
N ILE A 80 -7.99 7.37 5.61
CA ILE A 80 -8.81 8.27 6.46
C ILE A 80 -10.17 8.62 5.86
N GLU A 81 -10.30 8.56 4.54
CA GLU A 81 -11.52 8.98 3.85
C GLU A 81 -11.68 8.17 2.56
N LEU A 82 -12.86 7.59 2.35
CA LEU A 82 -13.26 6.98 1.08
C LEU A 82 -14.40 7.79 0.49
N LYS A 83 -14.17 8.38 -0.67
CA LYS A 83 -15.22 8.94 -1.50
C LYS A 83 -15.74 7.84 -2.42
N ASP A 84 -16.97 7.41 -2.18
CA ASP A 84 -17.70 6.50 -3.07
C ASP A 84 -18.52 7.30 -4.10
N GLY A 85 -18.67 6.76 -5.31
CA GLY A 85 -19.37 7.43 -6.43
C GLY A 85 -18.76 7.15 -7.80
N THR A 86 -19.11 7.96 -8.80
CA THR A 86 -18.67 7.78 -10.20
C THR A 86 -17.15 7.90 -10.40
N CYS A 87 -16.46 8.62 -9.52
CA CYS A 87 -15.01 8.69 -9.48
C CYS A 87 -14.52 8.46 -8.05
N PRO A 88 -14.33 7.18 -7.66
CA PRO A 88 -13.91 6.86 -6.31
C PRO A 88 -12.52 7.39 -5.98
N ALA A 89 -12.32 7.79 -4.73
CA ALA A 89 -11.04 8.32 -4.26
C ALA A 89 -10.80 7.89 -2.82
N LEU A 90 -9.57 7.47 -2.53
CA LEU A 90 -9.11 7.09 -1.21
C LEU A 90 -8.07 8.10 -0.74
N LYS A 91 -8.30 8.70 0.41
CA LYS A 91 -7.38 9.66 1.04
C LYS A 91 -6.62 8.98 2.16
N LEU A 92 -5.31 9.18 2.19
CA LEU A 92 -4.43 8.67 3.24
C LEU A 92 -4.15 9.75 4.30
N ILE A 93 -3.62 9.35 5.45
CA ILE A 93 -3.26 10.25 6.57
C ILE A 93 -2.35 11.41 6.16
N ASN A 94 -1.49 11.22 5.14
CA ASN A 94 -0.60 12.27 4.63
C ASN A 94 -1.25 13.17 3.58
N LYS A 95 -2.59 13.08 3.41
CA LYS A 95 -3.40 13.81 2.42
C LYS A 95 -3.19 13.39 0.96
N GLU A 96 -2.38 12.37 0.67
CA GLU A 96 -2.31 11.78 -0.67
C GLU A 96 -3.66 11.17 -1.05
N ILE A 97 -4.05 11.34 -2.32
CA ILE A 97 -5.30 10.83 -2.87
C ILE A 97 -4.97 9.78 -3.93
N ILE A 98 -5.46 8.56 -3.73
CA ILE A 98 -5.26 7.45 -4.65
C ILE A 98 -6.60 6.99 -5.19
N LYS A 99 -6.67 6.76 -6.51
CA LYS A 99 -7.87 6.28 -7.19
C LYS A 99 -7.90 4.76 -7.18
N PRO A 100 -8.80 4.10 -6.42
CA PRO A 100 -8.97 2.67 -6.51
C PRO A 100 -9.67 2.28 -7.81
N ILE A 101 -9.55 1.01 -8.22
CA ILE A 101 -10.42 0.46 -9.27
C ILE A 101 -11.73 -0.02 -8.65
N THR A 102 -12.81 0.06 -9.43
CA THR A 102 -14.18 -0.27 -8.98
C THR A 102 -14.30 -1.65 -8.35
N MET A 103 -13.58 -2.65 -8.88
CA MET A 103 -13.58 -4.02 -8.34
C MET A 103 -13.05 -4.14 -6.91
N ASN A 104 -12.22 -3.21 -6.46
CA ASN A 104 -11.66 -3.21 -5.11
C ASN A 104 -12.45 -2.31 -4.14
N LEU A 105 -13.54 -1.67 -4.61
CA LEU A 105 -14.36 -0.80 -3.74
C LEU A 105 -15.06 -1.56 -2.64
N LEU A 106 -15.53 -2.79 -2.89
CA LEU A 106 -16.19 -3.60 -1.86
C LEU A 106 -15.26 -3.82 -0.66
N LYS A 107 -14.00 -4.23 -0.91
CA LYS A 107 -12.99 -4.38 0.13
C LYS A 107 -12.70 -3.07 0.86
N LEU A 108 -12.68 -1.94 0.14
CA LEU A 108 -12.52 -0.64 0.76
C LEU A 108 -13.73 -0.27 1.62
N LYS A 109 -14.97 -0.48 1.15
CA LYS A 109 -16.19 -0.23 1.92
C LYS A 109 -16.22 -1.04 3.21
N GLU A 110 -15.83 -2.31 3.17
CA GLU A 110 -15.66 -3.16 4.35
C GLU A 110 -14.68 -2.56 5.36
N LEU A 111 -13.53 -2.03 4.91
CA LEU A 111 -12.58 -1.33 5.79
C LEU A 111 -13.20 -0.12 6.50
N PHE A 112 -14.13 0.58 5.86
CA PHE A 112 -14.82 1.75 6.42
C PHE A 112 -16.14 1.39 7.14
N ASN A 113 -16.45 0.10 7.31
CA ASN A 113 -17.73 -0.38 7.88
C ASN A 113 -18.97 0.21 7.18
N ILE A 114 -18.86 0.51 5.89
CA ILE A 114 -19.97 0.99 5.08
C ILE A 114 -20.80 -0.23 4.68
N LYS A 115 -22.04 -0.31 5.17
CA LYS A 115 -23.02 -1.30 4.73
C LYS A 115 -23.73 -0.72 3.51
N ASP A 116 -23.69 -1.45 2.39
CA ASP A 116 -24.55 -1.20 1.23
C ASP A 116 -26.01 -1.59 1.55
#